data_AF-A0A9P3LA98-F1
#
_entry.id   AF-A0A9P3LA98-F1
#
_cell.length_a   1.000
_cell.length_b   1.000
_cell.length_c   1.000
_cell.angle_alpha   90.00
_cell.angle_beta   90.00
_cell.angle_gamma   90.00
#
_symmetry.space_group_name_H-M   'P 1'
#
loop_
_entity.id
_entity.type
_entity.pdbx_description
1 polymer ?
#
loop_
_entity_poly.entity_id
_entity_poly.type
_entity_poly.pdbx_seq_one_letter_code
_entity_poly.pdbx_strand_id
1 'polypeptide(L)'
;MDHVTKTMTFVPAEPPKTHDDRVEYEAKWEHEIEQAFGDDEDETELIELTLTNPYFSSGAAMSYEAEVRHLIQFQQVCLQCFAEDSPQIGLFRSAWPRIAADVRAAHILRGICDALTDDRAMRFTRLFCPETTLAHLSANGGAAFVSLADTLVRSGKTMPLKEPIYFPNPVVDALFERHAATPVMRQKLRVCRADYLSRIIWKTLRAFFDLPNDELLIKNQRLEEDDIAMLAKNFDSEEIAELRKEQHAYCRDKCDACFQCGALEEDLPAGSKLQMCTGCKRIGRKIMYCSRECQKADWRSGVPTPHRKLCGKKVGGEIVCGGKDAE
;
A
#
# COMPACT_ATOMS: atom_id res chain seq x y z
N MET A 1 -10.76 9.37 -42.14
CA MET A 1 -9.55 8.85 -41.49
C MET A 1 -10.03 8.21 -40.21
N ASP A 2 -10.22 6.89 -40.24
CA ASP A 2 -10.67 6.15 -39.07
C ASP A 2 -9.46 5.99 -38.14
N HIS A 3 -9.42 6.79 -37.08
CA HIS A 3 -8.52 6.52 -35.96
C HIS A 3 -9.04 5.25 -35.28
N VAL A 4 -8.49 4.10 -35.68
CA VAL A 4 -8.60 2.87 -34.93
C VAL A 4 -7.90 3.13 -33.60
N THR A 5 -8.66 3.49 -32.57
CA THR A 5 -8.21 3.52 -31.19
C THR A 5 -7.84 2.08 -30.81
N LYS A 6 -6.56 1.76 -30.96
CA LYS A 6 -6.01 0.50 -30.52
C LYS A 6 -6.01 0.55 -29.00
N THR A 7 -7.06 0.03 -28.38
CA THR A 7 -7.15 -0.05 -26.92
C THR A 7 -6.01 -0.95 -26.45
N MET A 8 -4.94 -0.37 -25.89
CA MET A 8 -3.91 -1.15 -25.22
C MET A 8 -4.54 -1.77 -23.97
N THR A 9 -4.89 -3.05 -24.06
CA THR A 9 -5.21 -3.84 -22.88
C THR A 9 -3.89 -4.16 -22.18
N PHE A 10 -3.43 -3.25 -21.32
CA PHE A 10 -2.31 -3.54 -20.43
C PHE A 10 -2.78 -4.56 -19.39
N VAL A 11 -2.37 -5.80 -19.57
CA VAL A 11 -2.53 -6.85 -18.56
C VAL A 11 -1.17 -6.98 -17.87
N PRO A 12 -1.03 -6.58 -16.60
CA PRO A 12 0.23 -6.70 -15.91
C PRO A 12 0.65 -8.17 -15.86
N ALA A 13 1.86 -8.47 -16.33
CA ALA A 13 2.40 -9.82 -16.32
C ALA A 13 2.38 -10.43 -14.89
N GLU A 14 2.26 -11.76 -14.80
CA GLU A 14 2.36 -12.44 -13.52
C GLU A 14 3.78 -12.31 -12.93
N PRO A 15 3.91 -12.24 -11.59
CA PRO A 15 5.20 -12.18 -10.94
C PRO A 15 6.03 -13.41 -11.32
N PRO A 16 7.31 -13.19 -11.67
CA PRO A 16 8.23 -14.25 -12.04
C PRO A 16 8.50 -15.20 -10.86
N LYS A 17 8.54 -16.52 -11.15
CA LYS A 17 8.70 -17.58 -10.12
C LYS A 17 10.15 -17.97 -9.90
N THR A 18 10.99 -17.92 -10.94
CA THR A 18 12.41 -18.24 -10.84
C THR A 18 13.28 -16.99 -10.89
N HIS A 19 14.57 -17.11 -10.56
CA HIS A 19 15.50 -15.98 -10.66
C HIS A 19 15.65 -15.45 -12.09
N ASP A 20 15.77 -16.35 -13.07
CA ASP A 20 16.00 -15.95 -14.47
C ASP A 20 14.75 -15.26 -15.05
N ASP A 21 13.56 -15.77 -14.71
CA ASP A 21 12.30 -15.09 -15.04
C ASP A 21 12.25 -13.67 -14.46
N ARG A 22 12.86 -13.45 -13.28
CA ARG A 22 12.87 -12.12 -12.65
C ARG A 22 13.70 -11.11 -13.42
N VAL A 23 14.84 -11.53 -13.97
CA VAL A 23 15.71 -10.66 -14.75
C VAL A 23 15.02 -10.25 -16.05
N GLU A 24 14.39 -11.20 -16.74
CA GLU A 24 13.64 -10.91 -17.97
C GLU A 24 12.41 -10.03 -17.70
N TYR A 25 11.65 -10.34 -16.66
CA TYR A 25 10.51 -9.53 -16.22
C TYR A 25 10.92 -8.09 -15.94
N GLU A 26 12.05 -7.90 -15.25
CA GLU A 26 12.54 -6.57 -14.91
C GLU A 26 13.05 -5.79 -16.12
N ALA A 27 13.76 -6.43 -17.04
CA ALA A 27 14.21 -5.79 -18.27
C ALA A 27 13.01 -5.31 -19.12
N LYS A 28 11.95 -6.11 -19.19
CA LYS A 28 10.71 -5.71 -19.85
C LYS A 28 10.07 -4.51 -19.15
N TRP A 29 10.03 -4.53 -17.82
CA TRP A 29 9.48 -3.44 -17.04
C TRP A 29 10.26 -2.13 -17.18
N GLU A 30 11.59 -2.20 -17.16
CA GLU A 30 12.46 -1.04 -17.39
C GLU A 30 12.15 -0.39 -18.74
N HIS A 31 11.97 -1.20 -19.78
CA HIS A 31 11.57 -0.72 -21.09
C HIS A 31 10.20 -0.04 -21.09
N GLU A 32 9.20 -0.62 -20.40
CA GLU A 32 7.86 -0.03 -20.28
C GLU A 32 7.87 1.31 -19.51
N ILE A 33 8.69 1.43 -18.46
CA ILE A 33 8.87 2.69 -17.72
C ILE A 33 9.61 3.74 -18.56
N GLU A 34 10.65 3.35 -19.29
CA GLU A 34 11.37 4.26 -20.19
C GLU A 34 10.48 4.80 -21.30
N GLN A 35 9.55 3.99 -21.83
CA GLN A 35 8.53 4.45 -22.76
C GLN A 35 7.58 5.44 -22.08
N ALA A 36 6.99 5.03 -20.96
CA ALA A 36 5.98 5.82 -20.23
C ALA A 36 6.46 7.17 -19.71
N PHE A 37 7.74 7.30 -19.35
CA PHE A 37 8.33 8.51 -18.77
C PHE A 37 9.42 9.15 -19.66
N GLY A 38 9.57 8.67 -20.90
CA GLY A 38 10.50 9.22 -21.88
C GLY A 38 10.04 10.54 -22.50
N ASP A 39 10.90 11.19 -23.27
CA ASP A 39 10.70 12.56 -23.79
C ASP A 39 9.56 12.71 -24.84
N ASP A 40 8.92 11.62 -25.29
CA ASP A 40 8.12 11.60 -26.53
C ASP A 40 6.73 10.93 -26.44
N GLU A 41 6.27 10.48 -25.25
CA GLU A 41 4.99 9.78 -25.12
C GLU A 41 3.84 10.60 -24.50
N ASP A 42 2.62 10.23 -24.89
CA ASP A 42 1.38 10.80 -24.39
C ASP A 42 1.11 10.28 -22.96
N GLU A 43 1.62 11.01 -21.97
CA GLU A 43 1.37 10.82 -20.52
C GLU A 43 -0.11 10.49 -20.18
N THR A 44 -1.04 10.91 -21.05
CA THR A 44 -2.48 10.65 -20.93
C THR A 44 -2.81 9.15 -20.96
N GLU A 45 -2.14 8.33 -21.77
CA GLU A 45 -2.48 6.91 -21.93
C GLU A 45 -2.19 6.11 -20.63
N LEU A 46 -1.06 6.39 -19.96
CA LEU A 46 -0.69 5.76 -18.69
C LEU A 46 -1.74 6.01 -17.59
N ILE A 47 -2.30 7.21 -17.60
CA ILE A 47 -3.25 7.66 -16.59
C ILE A 47 -4.64 7.18 -16.93
N GLU A 48 -5.06 7.22 -18.20
CA GLU A 48 -6.32 6.62 -18.63
C GLU A 48 -6.38 5.13 -18.28
N LEU A 49 -5.29 4.39 -18.52
CA LEU A 49 -5.19 2.98 -18.15
C LEU A 49 -5.40 2.77 -16.64
N THR A 50 -4.87 3.67 -15.81
CA THR A 50 -5.01 3.60 -14.36
C THR A 50 -6.38 4.06 -13.87
N LEU A 51 -6.93 5.12 -14.46
CA LEU A 51 -8.21 5.69 -14.06
C LEU A 51 -9.39 4.80 -14.47
N THR A 52 -9.26 4.08 -15.58
CA THR A 52 -10.24 3.10 -16.03
C THR A 52 -10.14 1.79 -15.26
N ASN A 53 -9.03 1.56 -14.55
CA ASN A 53 -8.86 0.37 -13.75
C ASN A 53 -9.89 0.34 -12.59
N PRO A 54 -10.70 -0.72 -12.49
CA PRO A 54 -11.73 -0.86 -11.46
C PRO A 54 -11.23 -0.72 -10.03
N TYR A 55 -9.97 -1.09 -9.75
CA TYR A 55 -9.34 -0.94 -8.43
C TYR A 55 -9.22 0.52 -7.97
N PHE A 56 -9.04 1.46 -8.91
CA PHE A 56 -8.98 2.89 -8.60
C PHE A 56 -10.35 3.55 -8.59
N SER A 57 -11.30 3.06 -9.40
CA SER A 57 -12.62 3.69 -9.59
C SER A 57 -13.68 3.28 -8.57
N SER A 58 -13.55 2.15 -7.87
CA SER A 58 -14.54 1.72 -6.87
C SER A 58 -14.26 2.28 -5.45
N GLY A 59 -15.22 2.99 -4.84
CA GLY A 59 -15.31 3.16 -3.36
C GLY A 59 -14.44 4.25 -2.70
N ALA A 60 -14.16 5.33 -3.42
CA ALA A 60 -13.06 6.30 -3.19
C ALA A 60 -12.87 6.90 -1.76
N ALA A 61 -13.90 7.00 -0.91
CA ALA A 61 -13.73 7.70 0.38
C ALA A 61 -13.42 6.76 1.55
N MET A 62 -14.11 5.61 1.65
CA MET A 62 -13.84 4.66 2.73
C MET A 62 -12.65 3.76 2.45
N SER A 63 -12.35 3.45 1.18
CA SER A 63 -11.11 2.74 0.87
C SER A 63 -9.90 3.62 1.19
N TYR A 64 -9.98 4.94 0.93
CA TYR A 64 -8.86 5.85 1.20
C TYR A 64 -8.47 5.96 2.68
N GLU A 65 -9.40 6.22 3.61
CA GLU A 65 -9.04 6.31 5.05
C GLU A 65 -8.52 4.98 5.60
N ALA A 66 -9.03 3.86 5.09
CA ALA A 66 -8.58 2.52 5.45
C ALA A 66 -7.17 2.24 4.91
N GLU A 67 -6.92 2.57 3.64
CA GLU A 67 -5.61 2.48 2.97
C GLU A 67 -4.57 3.36 3.68
N VAL A 68 -4.91 4.60 4.03
CA VAL A 68 -4.04 5.49 4.83
C VAL A 68 -3.69 4.85 6.16
N ARG A 69 -4.68 4.31 6.89
CA ARG A 69 -4.44 3.65 8.17
C ARG A 69 -3.56 2.42 8.02
N HIS A 70 -3.86 1.59 7.03
CA HIS A 70 -3.09 0.40 6.70
C HIS A 70 -1.63 0.78 6.42
N LEU A 71 -1.42 1.79 5.60
CA LEU A 71 -0.09 2.31 5.27
C LEU A 71 0.65 2.82 6.52
N ILE A 72 -0.01 3.60 7.38
CA ILE A 72 0.56 4.07 8.64
C ILE A 72 0.98 2.89 9.52
N GLN A 73 0.10 1.89 9.68
CA GLN A 73 0.38 0.69 10.47
C GLN A 73 1.55 -0.10 9.88
N PHE A 74 1.57 -0.27 8.55
CA PHE A 74 2.63 -0.95 7.83
C PHE A 74 3.98 -0.27 8.01
N GLN A 75 4.04 1.04 7.77
CA GLN A 75 5.25 1.83 7.93
C GLN A 75 5.70 1.86 9.39
N GLN A 76 4.77 1.90 10.34
CA GLN A 76 5.06 1.81 11.77
C GLN A 76 5.72 0.47 12.13
N VAL A 77 5.23 -0.65 11.60
CA VAL A 77 5.89 -1.95 11.82
C VAL A 77 7.27 -1.98 11.17
N CYS A 78 7.40 -1.48 9.94
CA CYS A 78 8.69 -1.37 9.25
C CYS A 78 9.71 -0.59 10.11
N LEU A 79 9.29 0.55 10.66
CA LEU A 79 10.11 1.40 11.53
C LEU A 79 10.44 0.75 12.88
N GLN A 80 9.54 -0.06 13.45
CA GLN A 80 9.83 -0.78 14.69
C GLN A 80 10.90 -1.85 14.47
N CYS A 81 10.88 -2.54 13.33
CA CYS A 81 11.88 -3.54 12.99
C CYS A 81 13.22 -2.93 12.52
N PHE A 82 13.17 -1.75 11.89
CA PHE A 82 14.32 -1.08 11.29
C PHE A 82 14.51 0.36 11.77
N ALA A 83 14.30 0.59 13.07
CA ALA A 83 14.49 1.89 13.71
C ALA A 83 15.90 2.45 13.42
N GLU A 84 16.06 3.77 13.38
CA GLU A 84 17.34 4.42 12.99
C GLU A 84 18.53 3.98 13.85
N ASP A 85 18.27 3.66 15.12
CA ASP A 85 19.21 3.18 16.13
C ASP A 85 19.26 1.64 16.24
N SER A 86 18.52 0.91 15.39
CA SER A 86 18.52 -0.55 15.42
C SER A 86 19.88 -1.10 14.98
N PRO A 87 20.41 -2.13 15.66
CA PRO A 87 21.63 -2.80 15.22
C PRO A 87 21.54 -3.32 13.78
N GLN A 88 20.34 -3.74 13.36
CA GLN A 88 20.06 -4.21 12.01
C GLN A 88 20.26 -3.10 10.99
N ILE A 89 19.68 -1.90 11.17
CA ILE A 89 19.85 -0.83 10.18
C ILE A 89 21.32 -0.36 10.10
N GLY A 90 22.03 -0.34 11.22
CA GLY A 90 23.46 -0.05 11.26
C GLY A 90 24.29 -1.10 10.51
N LEU A 91 23.97 -2.39 10.68
CA LEU A 91 24.58 -3.49 9.94
C LEU A 91 24.29 -3.37 8.44
N PHE A 92 23.02 -3.16 8.06
CA PHE A 92 22.62 -2.96 6.67
C PHE A 92 23.41 -1.82 6.03
N ARG A 93 23.40 -0.62 6.63
CA ARG A 93 24.08 0.56 6.09
C ARG A 93 25.60 0.36 5.91
N SER A 94 26.24 -0.39 6.81
CA SER A 94 27.68 -0.64 6.74
C SER A 94 28.07 -1.78 5.80
N ALA A 95 27.22 -2.81 5.68
CA ALA A 95 27.47 -4.00 4.87
C ALA A 95 26.99 -3.86 3.42
N TRP A 96 25.85 -3.21 3.18
CA TRP A 96 25.25 -3.04 1.85
C TRP A 96 26.21 -2.51 0.76
N PRO A 97 27.00 -1.44 0.98
CA PRO A 97 27.93 -0.97 -0.03
C PRO A 97 29.11 -1.93 -0.28
N ARG A 98 29.33 -2.92 0.60
CA ARG A 98 30.46 -3.86 0.54
C ARG A 98 30.12 -5.20 -0.12
N ILE A 99 28.83 -5.56 -0.19
CA ILE A 99 28.44 -6.79 -0.89
C ILE A 99 28.61 -6.62 -2.41
N ALA A 100 28.70 -7.72 -3.14
CA ALA A 100 28.86 -7.68 -4.59
C ALA A 100 27.61 -7.10 -5.29
N ALA A 101 27.79 -6.50 -6.47
CA ALA A 101 26.73 -5.78 -7.15
C ALA A 101 25.57 -6.68 -7.60
N ASP A 102 25.90 -7.88 -8.09
CA ASP A 102 24.96 -8.96 -8.42
C ASP A 102 24.16 -9.42 -7.20
N VAL A 103 24.80 -9.53 -6.04
CA VAL A 103 24.12 -9.89 -4.78
C VAL A 103 23.14 -8.79 -4.34
N ARG A 104 23.53 -7.50 -4.42
CA ARG A 104 22.58 -6.39 -4.17
C ARG A 104 21.39 -6.47 -5.12
N ALA A 105 21.65 -6.65 -6.40
CA ALA A 105 20.62 -6.72 -7.43
C ALA A 105 19.63 -7.86 -7.14
N ALA A 106 20.13 -9.04 -6.76
CA ALA A 106 19.29 -10.18 -6.39
C ALA A 106 18.36 -9.88 -5.19
N HIS A 107 18.85 -9.18 -4.15
CA HIS A 107 18.02 -8.78 -3.02
C HIS A 107 16.95 -7.76 -3.41
N ILE A 108 17.29 -6.74 -4.19
CA ILE A 108 16.35 -5.74 -4.70
C ILE A 108 15.25 -6.41 -5.54
N LEU A 109 15.67 -7.25 -6.48
CA LEU A 109 14.77 -7.93 -7.40
C LEU A 109 13.81 -8.87 -6.65
N ARG A 110 14.31 -9.60 -5.64
CA ARG A 110 13.46 -10.36 -4.73
C ARG A 110 12.45 -9.45 -4.01
N GLY A 111 12.89 -8.30 -3.51
CA GLY A 111 12.02 -7.34 -2.83
C GLY A 111 10.90 -6.79 -3.73
N ILE A 112 11.22 -6.46 -4.98
CA ILE A 112 10.25 -6.03 -6.00
C ILE A 112 9.22 -7.14 -6.26
N CYS A 113 9.67 -8.35 -6.57
CA CYS A 113 8.76 -9.45 -6.92
C CYS A 113 7.88 -9.88 -5.74
N ASP A 114 8.44 -9.92 -4.52
CA ASP A 114 7.69 -10.25 -3.32
C ASP A 114 6.63 -9.16 -3.04
N ALA A 115 6.94 -7.87 -3.24
CA ALA A 115 5.97 -6.78 -3.10
C ALA A 115 4.83 -6.85 -4.14
N LEU A 116 5.12 -7.29 -5.36
CA LEU A 116 4.12 -7.47 -6.43
C LEU A 116 3.26 -8.72 -6.26
N THR A 117 3.70 -9.66 -5.44
CA THR A 117 2.96 -10.90 -5.13
C THR A 117 1.98 -10.69 -3.98
N ASP A 118 2.28 -9.78 -3.05
CA ASP A 118 1.40 -9.47 -1.90
C ASP A 118 0.00 -8.98 -2.31
N ASP A 119 -0.10 -8.19 -3.39
CA ASP A 119 -1.36 -7.58 -3.84
C ASP A 119 -1.31 -7.28 -5.35
N ARG A 120 -2.30 -7.76 -6.11
CA ARG A 120 -2.41 -7.52 -7.56
C ARG A 120 -2.45 -6.02 -7.89
N ALA A 121 -3.02 -5.19 -7.03
CA ALA A 121 -3.06 -3.74 -7.21
C ALA A 121 -1.66 -3.11 -7.27
N MET A 122 -0.65 -3.74 -6.65
CA MET A 122 0.73 -3.24 -6.64
C MET A 122 1.36 -3.23 -8.03
N ARG A 123 0.90 -4.09 -8.95
CA ARG A 123 1.40 -4.10 -10.33
C ARG A 123 1.05 -2.81 -11.07
N PHE A 124 -0.15 -2.28 -10.83
CA PHE A 124 -0.57 -1.02 -11.40
C PHE A 124 0.10 0.16 -10.70
N THR A 125 0.22 0.11 -9.37
CA THR A 125 0.91 1.13 -8.59
C THR A 125 2.37 1.28 -9.02
N ARG A 126 3.03 0.19 -9.41
CA ARG A 126 4.42 0.20 -9.90
C ARG A 126 4.63 1.16 -11.06
N LEU A 127 3.62 1.35 -11.94
CA LEU A 127 3.69 2.31 -13.06
C LEU A 127 3.99 3.73 -12.59
N PHE A 128 3.64 4.08 -11.35
CA PHE A 128 3.90 5.40 -10.77
C PHE A 128 5.17 5.46 -9.93
N CYS A 129 6.02 4.44 -10.01
CA CYS A 129 7.22 4.29 -9.20
C CYS A 129 8.45 4.10 -10.09
N PRO A 130 8.77 5.05 -10.99
CA PRO A 130 9.91 4.89 -11.90
C PRO A 130 11.25 4.73 -11.16
N GLU A 131 11.35 5.22 -9.91
CA GLU A 131 12.51 4.99 -9.05
C GLU A 131 12.68 3.54 -8.55
N THR A 132 11.77 2.63 -8.89
CA THR A 132 11.80 1.22 -8.42
C THR A 132 12.36 0.23 -9.44
N THR A 133 12.94 0.72 -10.53
CA THR A 133 13.67 -0.14 -11.46
C THR A 133 14.94 -0.68 -10.81
N LEU A 134 15.34 -1.89 -11.20
CA LEU A 134 16.57 -2.50 -10.72
C LEU A 134 17.80 -1.64 -11.07
N ALA A 135 17.85 -1.08 -12.27
CA ALA A 135 18.88 -0.15 -12.70
C ALA A 135 18.96 1.07 -11.77
N HIS A 136 17.83 1.69 -11.44
CA HIS A 136 17.79 2.86 -10.57
C HIS A 136 18.20 2.50 -9.14
N LEU A 137 17.61 1.47 -8.54
CA LEU A 137 17.87 1.08 -7.15
C LEU A 137 19.30 0.56 -6.94
N SER A 138 19.90 -0.06 -7.96
CA SER A 138 21.29 -0.54 -7.94
C SER A 138 22.33 0.53 -8.26
N ALA A 139 21.90 1.71 -8.74
CA ALA A 139 22.79 2.79 -9.12
C ALA A 139 23.68 3.27 -7.97
N ASN A 140 24.84 3.83 -8.34
CA ASN A 140 25.82 4.38 -7.38
C ASN A 140 26.25 3.37 -6.31
N GLY A 141 26.46 2.11 -6.71
CA GLY A 141 26.82 1.03 -5.78
C GLY A 141 25.70 0.68 -4.79
N GLY A 142 24.44 0.84 -5.20
CA GLY A 142 23.26 0.60 -4.35
C GLY A 142 22.91 1.74 -3.40
N ALA A 143 23.56 2.91 -3.53
CA ALA A 143 23.25 4.08 -2.69
C ALA A 143 21.84 4.64 -2.96
N ALA A 144 21.30 4.45 -4.17
CA ALA A 144 19.93 4.85 -4.49
C ALA A 144 18.90 4.12 -3.61
N PHE A 145 19.00 2.79 -3.49
CA PHE A 145 18.16 2.02 -2.58
C PHE A 145 18.31 2.46 -1.12
N VAL A 146 19.53 2.72 -0.65
CA VAL A 146 19.77 3.21 0.71
C VAL A 146 19.09 4.57 0.94
N SER A 147 19.17 5.48 -0.04
CA SER A 147 18.49 6.78 0.04
C SER A 147 16.98 6.63 0.15
N LEU A 148 16.40 5.72 -0.63
CA LEU A 148 14.97 5.42 -0.58
C LEU A 148 14.55 4.84 0.78
N ALA A 149 15.31 3.88 1.31
CA ALA A 149 15.09 3.31 2.63
C ALA A 149 15.24 4.35 3.75
N ASP A 150 16.22 5.24 3.63
CA ASP A 150 16.45 6.33 4.57
C ASP A 150 15.29 7.33 4.61
N THR A 151 14.57 7.55 3.50
CA THR A 151 13.34 8.37 3.50
C THR A 151 12.30 7.81 4.46
N LEU A 152 12.12 6.48 4.46
CA LEU A 152 11.22 5.82 5.41
C LEU A 152 11.75 5.96 6.85
N VAL A 153 13.00 5.55 7.10
CA VAL A 153 13.58 5.51 8.45
C VAL A 153 13.69 6.89 9.11
N ARG A 154 14.19 7.90 8.39
CA ARG A 154 14.41 9.26 8.95
C ARG A 154 13.11 10.02 9.22
N SER A 155 12.07 9.76 8.43
CA SER A 155 10.76 10.40 8.62
C SER A 155 10.00 9.79 9.81
N GLY A 156 10.37 8.58 10.23
CA GLY A 156 9.78 7.84 11.34
C GLY A 156 10.23 8.23 12.75
N LYS A 157 10.94 9.35 12.94
CA LYS A 157 11.52 9.75 14.24
C LYS A 157 10.50 9.94 15.35
N THR A 158 9.23 10.19 15.01
CA THR A 158 8.15 10.37 15.97
C THR A 158 7.19 9.18 15.91
N MET A 159 7.37 8.23 16.81
CA MET A 159 6.44 7.11 17.01
C MET A 159 5.44 7.43 18.12
N PRO A 160 4.15 7.03 18.00
CA PRO A 160 3.54 6.36 16.84
C PRO A 160 3.36 7.31 15.65
N LEU A 161 3.37 6.74 14.43
CA LEU A 161 3.10 7.49 13.21
C LEU A 161 1.65 8.01 13.22
N LYS A 162 1.48 9.29 12.87
CA LYS A 162 0.16 9.94 12.77
C LYS A 162 -0.28 10.15 11.33
N GLU A 163 0.66 10.16 10.41
CA GLU A 163 0.45 10.39 8.98
C GLU A 163 1.36 9.43 8.20
N PRO A 164 0.99 9.05 6.97
CA PRO A 164 1.86 8.25 6.13
C PRO A 164 3.16 9.00 5.79
N ILE A 165 4.23 8.24 5.64
CA ILE A 165 5.48 8.73 5.07
C ILE A 165 5.36 8.62 3.55
N TYR A 166 5.37 9.77 2.88
CA TYR A 166 5.34 9.84 1.41
C TYR A 166 6.75 10.00 0.84
N PHE A 167 6.93 9.55 -0.40
CA PHE A 167 8.21 9.59 -1.10
C PHE A 167 8.12 10.59 -2.26
N PRO A 168 8.52 11.86 -2.13
CA PRO A 168 8.31 12.83 -3.21
C PRO A 168 9.01 12.41 -4.51
N ASN A 169 8.33 12.55 -5.65
CA ASN A 169 8.93 12.41 -6.97
C ASN A 169 8.35 13.52 -7.86
N PRO A 170 9.13 14.55 -8.23
CA PRO A 170 8.61 15.73 -8.93
C PRO A 170 7.89 15.41 -10.25
N VAL A 171 8.34 14.40 -10.99
CA VAL A 171 7.75 14.02 -12.28
C VAL A 171 6.39 13.37 -12.04
N VAL A 172 6.32 12.38 -11.15
CA VAL A 172 5.08 11.68 -10.80
C VAL A 172 4.09 12.61 -10.10
N ASP A 173 4.57 13.49 -9.22
CA ASP A 173 3.71 14.47 -8.55
C ASP A 173 3.11 15.46 -9.57
N ALA A 174 3.89 15.94 -10.55
CA ALA A 174 3.38 16.78 -11.62
C ALA A 174 2.34 16.06 -12.49
N LEU A 175 2.59 14.78 -12.80
CA LEU A 175 1.66 13.90 -13.52
C LEU A 175 0.31 13.81 -12.78
N PHE A 176 0.36 13.55 -11.47
CA PHE A 176 -0.84 13.49 -10.63
C PHE A 176 -1.59 14.81 -10.60
N GLU A 177 -0.91 15.95 -10.47
CA GLU A 177 -1.56 17.26 -10.49
C GLU A 177 -2.21 17.59 -11.83
N ARG A 178 -1.60 17.18 -12.95
CA ARG A 178 -2.09 17.48 -14.30
C ARG A 178 -3.33 16.65 -14.67
N HIS A 179 -3.38 15.38 -14.31
CA HIS A 179 -4.36 14.45 -14.90
C HIS A 179 -5.30 13.76 -13.91
N ALA A 180 -4.98 13.72 -12.61
CA ALA A 180 -5.91 13.09 -11.68
C ALA A 180 -7.14 13.99 -11.48
N ALA A 181 -8.29 13.50 -11.95
CA ALA A 181 -9.53 14.26 -12.07
C ALA A 181 -10.02 14.93 -10.78
N THR A 182 -9.64 14.41 -9.60
CA THR A 182 -10.07 14.94 -8.30
C THR A 182 -8.92 14.98 -7.27
N PRO A 183 -8.97 15.88 -6.28
CA PRO A 183 -8.02 15.89 -5.17
C PRO A 183 -7.98 14.58 -4.37
N VAL A 184 -9.12 13.88 -4.26
CA VAL A 184 -9.21 12.57 -3.59
C VAL A 184 -8.42 11.53 -4.38
N MET A 185 -8.55 11.50 -5.71
CA MET A 185 -7.80 10.59 -6.56
C MET A 185 -6.28 10.84 -6.45
N ARG A 186 -5.84 12.11 -6.42
CA ARG A 186 -4.42 12.45 -6.20
C ARG A 186 -3.88 11.88 -4.91
N GLN A 187 -4.64 12.05 -3.83
CA GLN A 187 -4.24 11.52 -2.53
C GLN A 187 -4.22 9.99 -2.52
N LYS A 188 -5.20 9.34 -3.14
CA LYS A 188 -5.22 7.87 -3.28
C LYS A 188 -3.99 7.37 -4.03
N LEU A 189 -3.64 7.97 -5.16
CA LEU A 189 -2.44 7.61 -5.92
C LEU A 189 -1.16 7.79 -5.11
N ARG A 190 -1.04 8.88 -4.32
CA ARG A 190 0.09 9.07 -3.40
C ARG A 190 0.17 8.00 -2.31
N VAL A 191 -0.96 7.58 -1.75
CA VAL A 191 -1.03 6.51 -0.73
C VAL A 191 -0.65 5.17 -1.33
N CYS A 192 -1.22 4.79 -2.48
CA CYS A 192 -0.85 3.56 -3.19
C CYS A 192 0.66 3.54 -3.45
N ARG A 193 1.19 4.63 -4.02
CA ARG A 193 2.61 4.77 -4.31
C ARG A 193 3.49 4.62 -3.07
N ALA A 194 3.12 5.28 -1.97
CA ALA A 194 3.83 5.16 -0.71
C ALA A 194 3.76 3.75 -0.10
N ASP A 195 2.63 3.05 -0.24
CA ASP A 195 2.49 1.64 0.18
C ASP A 195 3.44 0.74 -0.60
N TYR A 196 3.43 0.85 -1.94
CA TYR A 196 4.30 0.05 -2.79
C TYR A 196 5.79 0.27 -2.49
N LEU A 197 6.23 1.51 -2.39
CA LEU A 197 7.63 1.85 -2.06
C LEU A 197 8.02 1.32 -0.68
N SER A 198 7.14 1.47 0.32
CA SER A 198 7.38 0.95 1.66
C SER A 198 7.53 -0.58 1.63
N ARG A 199 6.72 -1.28 0.83
CA ARG A 199 6.80 -2.73 0.65
C ARG A 199 8.10 -3.17 0.00
N ILE A 200 8.55 -2.49 -1.06
CA ILE A 200 9.84 -2.82 -1.68
C ILE A 200 10.98 -2.67 -0.66
N ILE A 201 11.00 -1.55 0.09
CA ILE A 201 12.02 -1.32 1.13
C ILE A 201 11.98 -2.47 2.14
N TRP A 202 10.79 -2.78 2.68
CA TRP A 202 10.58 -3.84 3.65
C TRP A 202 11.05 -5.22 3.14
N LYS A 203 10.58 -5.64 1.97
CA LYS A 203 10.87 -6.96 1.40
C LYS A 203 12.35 -7.08 1.00
N THR A 204 12.97 -6.02 0.49
CA THR A 204 14.40 -6.00 0.16
C THR A 204 15.25 -6.10 1.43
N LEU A 205 14.92 -5.36 2.50
CA LEU A 205 15.62 -5.46 3.77
C LEU A 205 15.48 -6.86 4.38
N ARG A 206 14.28 -7.46 4.35
CA ARG A 206 14.08 -8.85 4.80
C ARG A 206 14.90 -9.83 3.99
N ALA A 207 14.90 -9.70 2.66
CA ALA A 207 15.72 -10.53 1.77
C ALA A 207 17.21 -10.42 2.09
N PHE A 208 17.70 -9.21 2.41
CA PHE A 208 19.10 -8.99 2.81
C PHE A 208 19.45 -9.71 4.13
N PHE A 209 18.54 -9.74 5.10
CA PHE A 209 18.73 -10.43 6.37
C PHE A 209 18.34 -11.91 6.35
N ASP A 210 18.00 -12.46 5.18
CA ASP A 210 17.46 -13.81 5.00
C ASP A 210 16.28 -14.13 5.94
N LEU A 211 15.45 -13.12 6.18
CA LEU A 211 14.23 -13.28 6.97
C LEU A 211 13.15 -13.92 6.09
N PRO A 212 12.32 -14.83 6.65
CA PRO A 212 11.23 -15.44 5.91
C PRO A 212 10.29 -14.36 5.36
N ASN A 213 9.65 -14.63 4.23
CA ASN A 213 8.65 -13.72 3.68
C ASN A 213 7.31 -13.93 4.40
N ASP A 214 7.28 -13.58 5.68
CA ASP A 214 6.03 -13.59 6.43
C ASP A 214 5.20 -12.41 5.94
N GLU A 215 3.96 -12.69 5.53
CA GLU A 215 2.99 -11.64 5.34
C GLU A 215 2.89 -10.86 6.65
N LEU A 216 3.19 -9.56 6.60
CA LEU A 216 2.79 -8.68 7.68
C LEU A 216 1.27 -8.84 7.79
N LEU A 217 0.81 -9.42 8.89
CA LEU A 217 -0.60 -9.66 9.20
C LEU A 217 -1.29 -8.34 9.53
N ILE A 218 -1.28 -7.40 8.60
CA ILE A 218 -2.09 -6.19 8.66
C ILE A 218 -3.39 -6.56 7.96
N LYS A 219 -4.48 -6.52 8.71
CA LYS A 219 -5.79 -6.90 8.18
C LYS A 219 -6.22 -5.86 7.15
N ASN A 220 -6.42 -6.28 5.90
CA ASN A 220 -7.19 -5.43 4.99
C ASN A 220 -8.65 -5.41 5.46
N GLN A 221 -9.29 -4.26 5.32
CA GLN A 221 -10.72 -4.14 5.56
C GLN A 221 -11.46 -5.00 4.53
N ARG A 222 -12.47 -5.75 4.98
CA ARG A 222 -13.35 -6.49 4.06
C ARG A 222 -14.09 -5.47 3.20
N LEU A 223 -14.00 -5.57 1.87
CA LEU A 223 -14.92 -4.95 0.91
C LEU A 223 -16.35 -5.15 1.40
N GLU A 224 -17.10 -4.06 1.48
CA GLU A 224 -18.51 -4.10 1.85
C GLU A 224 -19.35 -4.59 0.66
N GLU A 225 -20.58 -5.04 0.89
CA GLU A 225 -21.46 -5.52 -0.19
C GLU A 225 -21.68 -4.46 -1.28
N ASP A 226 -21.69 -3.18 -0.90
CA ASP A 226 -21.82 -2.06 -1.82
C ASP A 226 -20.60 -1.91 -2.75
N ASP A 227 -19.39 -2.17 -2.25
CA ASP A 227 -18.17 -2.15 -3.06
C ASP A 227 -18.21 -3.29 -4.08
N ILE A 228 -18.65 -4.47 -3.64
CA ILE A 228 -18.83 -5.64 -4.51
C ILE A 228 -19.91 -5.38 -5.56
N ALA A 229 -21.03 -4.74 -5.19
CA ALA A 229 -22.10 -4.39 -6.13
C ALA A 229 -21.66 -3.37 -7.18
N MET A 230 -20.73 -2.48 -6.83
CA MET A 230 -20.12 -1.54 -7.77
C MET A 230 -19.14 -2.22 -8.71
N LEU A 231 -18.28 -3.11 -8.20
CA LEU A 231 -17.41 -3.95 -9.04
C LEU A 231 -18.24 -4.82 -9.99
N ALA A 232 -19.39 -5.33 -9.55
CA ALA A 232 -20.27 -6.16 -10.35
C ALA A 232 -20.84 -5.49 -11.62
N LYS A 233 -20.69 -4.17 -11.77
CA LYS A 233 -21.06 -3.44 -12.98
C LYS A 233 -20.01 -3.56 -14.09
N ASN A 234 -18.77 -3.87 -13.72
CA ASN A 234 -17.61 -3.81 -14.62
C ASN A 234 -16.98 -5.18 -14.88
N PHE A 235 -17.32 -6.19 -14.07
CA PHE A 235 -16.78 -7.54 -14.15
C PHE A 235 -17.91 -8.55 -14.39
N ASP A 236 -17.57 -9.69 -14.99
CA ASP A 236 -18.53 -10.78 -15.10
C ASP A 236 -18.73 -11.50 -13.75
N SER A 237 -19.76 -12.36 -13.70
CA SER A 237 -20.10 -13.08 -12.47
C SER A 237 -19.02 -14.04 -11.97
N GLU A 238 -18.17 -14.56 -12.87
CA GLU A 238 -17.10 -15.49 -12.54
C GLU A 238 -15.92 -14.74 -11.90
N GLU A 239 -15.51 -13.62 -12.49
CA GLU A 239 -14.47 -12.73 -11.94
C GLU A 239 -14.86 -12.21 -10.54
N ILE A 240 -16.12 -11.80 -10.35
CA ILE A 240 -16.63 -11.40 -9.03
C ILE A 240 -16.60 -12.56 -8.04
N ALA A 241 -16.92 -13.77 -8.48
CA ALA A 241 -16.90 -14.96 -7.62
C ALA A 241 -15.47 -15.31 -7.21
N GLU A 242 -14.49 -15.22 -8.11
CA GLU A 242 -13.07 -15.38 -7.79
C GLU A 242 -12.59 -14.31 -6.81
N LEU A 243 -12.89 -13.02 -7.05
CA LEU A 243 -12.56 -11.94 -6.13
C LEU A 243 -13.16 -12.18 -4.73
N ARG A 244 -14.42 -12.62 -4.65
CA ARG A 244 -15.06 -12.99 -3.38
C ARG A 244 -14.36 -14.16 -2.71
N LYS A 245 -13.93 -15.15 -3.47
CA LYS A 245 -13.24 -16.35 -2.96
C LYS A 245 -11.85 -15.98 -2.43
N GLU A 246 -11.06 -15.23 -3.20
CA GLU A 246 -9.76 -14.71 -2.80
C GLU A 246 -9.89 -13.84 -1.56
N GLN A 247 -10.83 -12.91 -1.55
CA GLN A 247 -11.09 -12.05 -0.41
C GLN A 247 -11.54 -12.86 0.82
N HIS A 248 -12.41 -13.85 0.65
CA HIS A 248 -12.84 -14.70 1.75
C HIS A 248 -11.68 -15.56 2.26
N ALA A 249 -10.83 -16.10 1.39
CA ALA A 249 -9.62 -16.83 1.81
C ALA A 249 -8.67 -15.89 2.58
N TYR A 250 -8.38 -14.72 2.01
CA TYR A 250 -7.56 -13.68 2.60
C TYR A 250 -8.10 -13.20 3.97
N CYS A 251 -9.42 -13.05 4.11
CA CYS A 251 -10.05 -12.65 5.37
C CYS A 251 -10.20 -13.80 6.38
N ARG A 252 -10.22 -15.07 5.93
CA ARG A 252 -10.37 -16.25 6.80
C ARG A 252 -9.12 -16.48 7.63
N ASP A 253 -7.96 -16.21 7.05
CA ASP A 253 -6.67 -16.50 7.68
C ASP A 253 -6.12 -15.31 8.49
N LYS A 254 -6.81 -14.15 8.53
CA LYS A 254 -6.36 -12.97 9.29
C LYS A 254 -7.14 -12.81 10.61
N CYS A 255 -6.45 -13.00 11.73
CA CYS A 255 -6.90 -12.86 13.12
C CYS A 255 -7.47 -11.47 13.43
N ASP A 256 -8.61 -11.34 14.12
CA ASP A 256 -9.10 -10.03 14.60
C ASP A 256 -8.01 -9.31 15.41
N ALA A 257 -7.89 -8.00 15.20
CA ALA A 257 -6.85 -7.16 15.78
C ALA A 257 -7.47 -5.91 16.41
N CYS A 258 -6.82 -5.37 17.44
CA CYS A 258 -7.19 -4.11 18.05
C CYS A 258 -6.96 -2.95 17.07
N PHE A 259 -8.01 -2.16 16.80
CA PHE A 259 -7.98 -1.05 15.87
C PHE A 259 -7.03 0.10 16.30
N GLN A 260 -6.78 0.22 17.60
CA GLN A 260 -5.91 1.27 18.16
C GLN A 260 -4.43 0.86 18.22
N CYS A 261 -4.13 -0.37 18.64
CA CYS A 261 -2.74 -0.79 18.94
C CYS A 261 -2.26 -1.98 18.11
N GLY A 262 -3.10 -2.57 17.28
CA GLY A 262 -2.77 -3.72 16.44
C GLY A 262 -2.75 -5.08 17.15
N ALA A 263 -2.87 -5.13 18.48
CA ALA A 263 -2.82 -6.38 19.25
C ALA A 263 -3.84 -7.42 18.74
N LEU A 264 -3.36 -8.63 18.48
CA LEU A 264 -4.17 -9.77 18.05
C LEU A 264 -4.84 -10.43 19.25
N GLU A 265 -5.88 -11.24 19.02
CA GLU A 265 -6.54 -11.98 20.11
C GLU A 265 -5.59 -12.94 20.83
N GLU A 266 -4.60 -13.48 20.12
CA GLU A 266 -3.52 -14.33 20.66
C GLU A 266 -2.50 -13.57 21.54
N ASP A 267 -2.37 -12.25 21.36
CA ASP A 267 -1.53 -11.39 22.22
C ASP A 267 -2.23 -11.05 23.55
N LEU A 268 -3.50 -11.40 23.72
CA LEU A 268 -4.27 -11.06 24.91
C LEU A 268 -4.08 -12.11 26.02
N PRO A 269 -4.29 -11.73 27.30
CA PRO A 269 -4.29 -12.70 28.40
C PRO A 269 -5.28 -13.84 28.13
N ALA A 270 -4.88 -15.08 28.46
CA ALA A 270 -5.68 -16.27 28.20
C ALA A 270 -7.15 -16.10 28.62
N GLY A 271 -8.07 -16.37 27.68
CA GLY A 271 -9.52 -16.21 27.88
C GLY A 271 -10.07 -14.82 27.58
N SER A 272 -9.22 -13.83 27.31
CA SER A 272 -9.65 -12.51 26.82
C SER A 272 -9.99 -12.57 25.34
N LYS A 273 -10.92 -11.71 24.91
CA LYS A 273 -11.30 -11.55 23.50
C LYS A 273 -11.29 -10.08 23.13
N LEU A 274 -11.09 -9.81 21.85
CA LEU A 274 -11.27 -8.47 21.32
C LEU A 274 -12.74 -8.03 21.44
N GLN A 275 -12.95 -6.77 21.84
CA GLN A 275 -14.26 -6.17 22.04
C GLN A 275 -14.66 -5.33 20.84
N MET A 276 -15.85 -5.58 20.30
CA MET A 276 -16.37 -4.82 19.17
C MET A 276 -17.02 -3.50 19.61
N CYS A 277 -16.79 -2.42 18.86
CA CYS A 277 -17.51 -1.17 19.03
C CYS A 277 -19.02 -1.39 18.80
N THR A 278 -19.85 -1.11 19.81
CA THR A 278 -21.30 -1.32 19.73
C THR A 278 -21.97 -0.43 18.68
N GLY A 279 -21.49 0.81 18.49
CA GLY A 279 -22.03 1.72 17.47
C GLY A 279 -21.76 1.23 16.05
N CYS A 280 -20.53 0.76 15.78
CA CYS A 280 -20.18 0.20 14.48
C CYS A 280 -20.80 -1.17 14.23
N LYS A 281 -20.92 -2.02 15.26
CA LYS A 281 -21.62 -3.30 15.16
C LYS A 281 -23.04 -3.15 14.64
N ARG A 282 -23.78 -2.11 15.06
CA ARG A 282 -25.16 -1.84 14.62
C ARG A 282 -25.29 -1.55 13.13
N ILE A 283 -24.23 -1.05 12.49
CA ILE A 283 -24.20 -0.73 11.06
C ILE A 283 -23.40 -1.78 10.27
N GLY A 284 -23.13 -2.95 10.84
CA GLY A 284 -22.39 -4.03 10.18
C GLY A 284 -20.86 -3.87 10.16
N ARG A 285 -20.31 -2.72 10.60
CA ARG A 285 -18.86 -2.48 10.61
C ARG A 285 -18.18 -3.17 11.79
N LYS A 286 -17.15 -3.98 11.52
CA LYS A 286 -16.32 -4.63 12.54
C LYS A 286 -15.13 -3.76 12.94
N ILE A 287 -15.25 -3.07 14.07
CA ILE A 287 -14.12 -2.37 14.71
C ILE A 287 -13.90 -2.99 16.08
N MET A 288 -12.73 -3.58 16.28
CA MET A 288 -12.39 -4.41 17.43
C MET A 288 -11.31 -3.72 18.29
N TYR A 289 -11.32 -3.91 19.61
CA TYR A 289 -10.32 -3.35 20.52
C TYR A 289 -9.89 -4.39 21.56
N CYS A 290 -8.61 -4.40 21.94
CA CYS A 290 -8.13 -5.26 23.03
C CYS A 290 -8.61 -4.81 24.40
N SER A 291 -8.97 -3.53 24.55
CA SER A 291 -9.41 -2.97 25.82
C SER A 291 -10.29 -1.74 25.63
N ARG A 292 -11.00 -1.38 26.69
CA ARG A 292 -11.81 -0.15 26.72
C ARG A 292 -10.93 1.09 26.67
N GLU A 293 -9.70 1.01 27.15
CA GLU A 293 -8.69 2.06 27.10
C GLU A 293 -8.29 2.33 25.66
N CYS A 294 -8.01 1.28 24.87
CA CYS A 294 -7.75 1.38 23.43
C CYS A 294 -8.94 1.98 22.68
N GLN A 295 -10.16 1.53 22.97
CA GLN A 295 -11.37 2.13 22.39
C GLN A 295 -11.50 3.63 22.72
N LYS A 296 -11.24 4.04 23.98
CA LYS A 296 -11.30 5.44 24.40
C LYS A 296 -10.21 6.30 23.76
N ALA A 297 -9.00 5.74 23.59
CA ALA A 297 -7.91 6.41 22.90
C ALA A 297 -8.27 6.66 21.44
N ASP A 298 -8.70 5.63 20.71
CA ASP A 298 -9.14 5.73 19.31
C ASP A 298 -10.35 6.67 19.16
N TRP A 299 -11.28 6.64 20.12
CA TRP A 299 -12.42 7.56 20.15
C TRP A 299 -12.02 9.03 20.15
N ARG A 300 -10.95 9.39 20.88
CA ARG A 300 -10.49 10.78 21.07
C ARG A 300 -9.47 11.20 20.02
N SER A 301 -8.51 10.32 19.74
CA SER A 301 -7.28 10.61 18.99
C SER A 301 -6.90 9.49 18.01
N GLY A 302 -7.87 8.73 17.54
CA GLY A 302 -7.67 7.72 16.49
C GLY A 302 -7.03 8.30 15.24
N VAL A 303 -6.24 7.48 14.56
CA VAL A 303 -5.48 7.82 13.36
C VAL A 303 -6.01 7.01 12.17
N PRO A 304 -6.19 7.61 10.97
CA PRO A 304 -5.99 9.03 10.63
C PRO A 304 -7.06 9.96 11.22
N THR A 305 -8.26 9.44 11.47
CA THR A 305 -9.41 10.20 11.96
C THR A 305 -9.91 9.59 13.27
N PRO A 306 -10.18 10.40 14.32
CA PRO A 306 -10.75 9.89 15.56
C PRO A 306 -12.05 9.12 15.34
N HIS A 307 -12.18 7.95 15.96
CA HIS A 307 -13.29 7.03 15.71
C HIS A 307 -14.67 7.66 15.96
N ARG A 308 -14.79 8.61 16.90
CA ARG A 308 -16.03 9.36 17.17
C ARG A 308 -16.60 10.06 15.93
N LYS A 309 -15.77 10.43 14.96
CA LYS A 309 -16.20 11.10 13.72
C LYS A 309 -16.86 10.13 12.74
N LEU A 310 -16.60 8.83 12.87
CA LEU A 310 -17.00 7.77 11.94
C LEU A 310 -17.96 6.73 12.55
N CYS A 311 -18.01 6.64 13.89
CA CYS A 311 -18.78 5.63 14.60
C CYS A 311 -20.29 5.75 14.30
N GLY A 312 -20.91 4.63 13.92
CA GLY A 312 -22.35 4.53 13.67
C GLY A 312 -22.85 5.24 12.40
N LYS A 313 -21.97 5.87 11.61
CA LYS A 313 -22.33 6.48 10.33
C LYS A 313 -22.30 5.43 9.22
N LYS A 314 -23.44 5.29 8.51
CA LYS A 314 -23.52 4.45 7.30
C LYS A 314 -22.56 4.97 6.24
N VAL A 315 -21.93 4.05 5.54
CA VAL A 315 -21.09 4.31 4.38
C VAL A 315 -21.99 4.88 3.29
N GLY A 316 -21.71 6.08 2.78
CA GLY A 316 -22.52 6.72 1.72
C GLY A 316 -23.43 7.88 2.15
N GLY A 317 -23.49 8.22 3.45
CA GLY A 317 -24.01 9.54 3.86
C GLY A 317 -22.91 10.57 3.73
N GLU A 318 -23.15 11.68 3.00
CA GLU A 318 -22.20 12.79 2.86
C GLU A 318 -21.53 13.11 4.20
N ILE A 319 -20.21 12.92 4.27
CA ILE A 319 -19.42 13.49 5.36
C ILE A 319 -19.38 14.99 5.09
N VAL A 320 -20.41 15.70 5.54
CA VAL A 320 -20.37 17.16 5.58
C VAL A 320 -19.25 17.51 6.54
N CYS A 321 -18.13 17.98 6.00
CA CYS A 321 -17.06 18.60 6.75
C CYS A 321 -17.63 19.86 7.42
N GLY A 322 -18.23 19.70 8.59
CA GLY A 322 -18.78 20.79 9.38
C GLY A 322 -17.63 21.67 9.89
N GLY A 323 -17.27 22.66 9.08
CA GLY A 323 -16.71 23.91 9.59
C GLY A 323 -17.77 24.52 10.50
N LYS A 324 -17.52 24.45 11.81
CA LYS A 324 -18.16 25.38 12.74
C LYS A 324 -17.17 26.50 12.92
N ASP A 325 -17.44 27.61 12.24
CA ASP A 325 -16.98 28.91 12.67
C ASP A 325 -17.41 29.09 14.13
N ALA A 326 -16.43 29.39 14.98
CA ALA A 326 -16.66 29.75 16.36
C ALA A 326 -16.99 31.25 16.41
N GLU A 327 -18.24 31.57 16.72
CA GLU A 327 -18.60 32.75 17.52
C GLU A 327 -18.43 32.43 19.00
#